data_AF-A0A556U9T3-F1
#
_entry.id   AF-A0A556U9T3-F1
#
_cell.length_a   1.000
_cell.length_b   1.000
_cell.length_c   1.000
_cell.angle_alpha   90.00
_cell.angle_beta   90.00
_cell.angle_gamma   90.00
#
_symmetry.space_group_name_H-M   'P 1'
#
loop_
_entity.id
_entity.type
_entity.pdbx_description
1 polymer ?
#
loop_
_entity_poly.entity_id
_entity_poly.type
_entity_poly.pdbx_seq_one_letter_code
_entity_poly.pdbx_strand_id
1 'polypeptide(L)'
;MPLFDQEEVATLIASVLKRETWDNLTIELFAAVLVAYTGRLYSEGNFTEAKKIIKIIKELPTKSTLMLYKVLAIYYSDLIDKNSHSNKIACLLKSIKYSKFSRVNK
;
A
#
# COMPACT_ATOMS: atom_id res chain seq x y z
N MET A 1 10.41 -3.97 -16.03
CA MET A 1 11.40 -3.71 -14.97
C MET A 1 10.64 -3.13 -13.79
N PRO A 2 10.80 -3.66 -12.56
CA PRO A 2 10.15 -3.09 -11.39
C PRO A 2 10.68 -1.67 -11.13
N LEU A 3 9.82 -0.81 -10.58
CA LEU A 3 10.15 0.61 -10.36
C LEU A 3 11.17 0.82 -9.22
N PHE A 4 11.24 -0.15 -8.30
CA PHE A 4 12.16 -0.24 -7.18
C PHE A 4 12.25 -1.70 -6.71
N ASP A 5 13.40 -2.14 -6.18
CA ASP A 5 13.62 -3.46 -5.60
C ASP A 5 13.38 -3.53 -4.08
N GLN A 6 13.50 -4.74 -3.51
CA GLN A 6 13.24 -4.97 -2.09
C GLN A 6 14.25 -4.24 -1.18
N GLU A 7 15.51 -4.13 -1.59
CA GLU A 7 16.57 -3.50 -0.80
C GLU A 7 16.41 -1.98 -0.81
N GLU A 8 16.05 -1.40 -1.96
CA GLU A 8 15.72 0.02 -2.09
C GLU A 8 14.52 0.39 -1.21
N VAL A 9 13.45 -0.42 -1.21
CA VAL A 9 12.27 -0.17 -0.36
C VAL A 9 12.60 -0.36 1.13
N ALA A 10 13.38 -1.37 1.49
CA ALA A 10 13.82 -1.57 2.88
C ALA A 10 14.66 -0.39 3.39
N THR A 11 15.56 0.12 2.55
CA THR A 11 16.39 1.30 2.84
C THR A 11 15.51 2.53 3.02
N LEU A 12 14.52 2.74 2.15
CA LEU A 12 13.56 3.82 2.28
C LEU A 12 12.79 3.73 3.60
N ILE A 13 12.23 2.56 3.94
CA ILE A 13 11.50 2.35 5.20
C ILE A 13 12.39 2.72 6.40
N ALA A 14 13.61 2.19 6.45
CA ALA A 14 14.54 2.48 7.53
C ALA A 14 14.87 3.99 7.62
N SER A 15 15.03 4.67 6.48
CA SER A 15 15.34 6.10 6.45
C SER A 15 14.16 6.98 6.91
N VAL A 16 12.93 6.62 6.54
CA VAL A 16 11.72 7.40 6.85
C VAL A 16 11.30 7.19 8.30
N LEU A 17 11.33 5.95 8.80
CA LEU A 17 10.94 5.62 10.18
C LEU A 17 11.91 6.19 11.24
N LYS A 18 13.15 6.50 10.87
CA LYS A 18 14.12 7.15 11.77
C LYS A 18 13.87 8.65 11.98
N ARG A 19 12.99 9.28 11.19
CA ARG A 19 12.71 10.71 11.32
C ARG A 19 11.72 10.96 12.46
N GLU A 20 12.01 11.94 13.31
CA GLU A 20 11.13 12.37 14.40
C GLU A 20 9.87 13.10 13.90
N THR A 21 9.97 13.78 12.75
CA THR A 21 8.87 14.49 12.11
C THR A 21 8.85 14.23 10.61
N TRP A 22 7.64 14.26 10.04
CA TRP A 22 7.41 14.12 8.61
C TRP A 22 6.58 15.29 8.11
N ASP A 23 7.07 15.96 7.08
CA ASP A 23 6.20 16.84 6.30
C ASP A 23 5.14 16.01 5.55
N ASN A 24 4.04 16.66 5.18
CA ASN A 24 2.90 15.98 4.57
C ASN A 24 3.26 15.33 3.21
N LEU A 25 4.11 15.97 2.41
CA LEU A 25 4.47 15.45 1.10
C LEU A 25 5.32 14.18 1.22
N THR A 26 6.32 14.18 2.10
CA THR A 26 7.19 13.02 2.34
C THR A 26 6.39 11.80 2.78
N ILE A 27 5.45 11.96 3.72
CA ILE A 27 4.68 10.82 4.22
C ILE A 27 3.64 10.31 3.21
N GLU A 28 3.09 11.20 2.37
CA GLU A 28 2.20 10.81 1.27
C GLU A 28 2.94 10.04 0.18
N LEU A 29 4.13 10.50 -0.22
CA LEU A 29 4.98 9.79 -1.17
C LEU A 29 5.43 8.44 -0.61
N PHE A 30 5.81 8.39 0.67
CA PHE A 30 6.14 7.14 1.34
C PHE A 30 4.97 6.15 1.32
N ALA A 31 3.77 6.59 1.68
CA ALA A 31 2.57 5.74 1.63
C ALA A 31 2.26 5.24 0.21
N ALA A 32 2.45 6.08 -0.81
CA ALA A 32 2.26 5.70 -2.21
C ALA A 32 3.25 4.60 -2.65
N VAL A 33 4.53 4.72 -2.27
CA VAL A 33 5.56 3.71 -2.56
C VAL A 33 5.23 2.39 -1.87
N LEU A 34 4.84 2.42 -0.58
CA LEU A 34 4.49 1.21 0.17
C LEU A 34 3.30 0.46 -0.44
N VAL A 35 2.26 1.19 -0.88
CA VAL A 35 1.10 0.57 -1.52
C VAL A 35 1.46 -0.04 -2.88
N ALA A 36 2.25 0.67 -3.69
CA ALA A 36 2.72 0.14 -4.98
C ALA A 36 3.56 -1.13 -4.78
N TYR A 37 4.44 -1.12 -3.77
CA TYR A 37 5.25 -2.28 -3.42
C TYR A 37 4.41 -3.44 -2.88
N THR A 38 3.38 -3.17 -2.06
CA THR A 38 2.41 -4.18 -1.62
C THR A 38 1.72 -4.86 -2.80
N GLY A 39 1.29 -4.08 -3.80
CA GLY A 39 0.66 -4.62 -5.01
C GLY A 39 1.59 -5.51 -5.82
N ARG A 40 2.88 -5.13 -5.91
CA ARG A 40 3.92 -5.96 -6.51
C ARG A 40 4.10 -7.28 -5.75
N LEU A 41 4.31 -7.22 -4.43
CA LEU A 41 4.50 -8.41 -3.59
C LEU A 41 3.31 -9.36 -3.67
N TYR A 42 2.08 -8.83 -3.73
CA TYR A 42 0.88 -9.61 -3.95
C TYR A 42 0.92 -10.35 -5.29
N SER A 43 1.28 -9.67 -6.39
CA SER A 43 1.37 -10.28 -7.72
C SER A 43 2.48 -11.34 -7.82
N GLU A 44 3.54 -11.20 -7.03
CA GLU A 44 4.65 -12.16 -6.94
C GLU A 44 4.35 -13.33 -5.98
N GLY A 45 3.18 -13.33 -5.31
CA GLY A 45 2.82 -14.35 -4.32
C GLY A 45 3.56 -14.23 -2.98
N ASN A 46 4.33 -13.15 -2.77
CA ASN A 46 5.09 -12.91 -1.54
C ASN A 46 4.19 -12.29 -0.45
N PHE A 47 3.23 -13.07 0.01
CA PHE A 47 2.20 -12.62 0.95
C PHE A 47 2.73 -12.30 2.34
N THR A 48 3.78 -13.01 2.79
CA THR A 48 4.42 -12.76 4.09
C THR A 48 4.99 -11.36 4.14
N GLU A 49 5.74 -10.95 3.12
CA GLU A 49 6.31 -9.61 3.07
C GLU A 49 5.22 -8.55 2.84
N ALA A 50 4.23 -8.83 1.97
CA ALA A 50 3.11 -7.93 1.74
C ALA A 50 2.37 -7.59 3.05
N LYS A 51 2.15 -8.59 3.93
CA LYS A 51 1.53 -8.38 5.25
C LYS A 51 2.36 -7.46 6.16
N LYS A 52 3.69 -7.54 6.12
CA LYS A 52 4.55 -6.62 6.88
C LYS A 52 4.39 -5.18 6.40
N ILE A 53 4.40 -4.97 5.08
CA ILE A 53 4.23 -3.64 4.48
C ILE A 53 2.83 -3.08 4.78
N ILE A 54 1.78 -3.91 4.69
CA ILE A 54 0.41 -3.53 5.06
C ILE A 54 0.34 -3.04 6.51
N LYS A 55 1.04 -3.71 7.44
CA LYS A 55 1.10 -3.29 8.84
C LYS A 55 1.70 -1.90 8.98
N ILE A 56 2.83 -1.63 8.30
CA ILE A 56 3.48 -0.32 8.29
C ILE A 56 2.51 0.77 7.77
N ILE A 57 1.80 0.52 6.66
CA ILE A 57 0.83 1.49 6.10
C ILE A 57 -0.30 1.79 7.10
N LYS A 58 -0.79 0.77 7.83
CA LYS A 58 -1.85 0.94 8.85
C LYS A 58 -1.39 1.80 10.03
N GLU A 59 -0.12 1.69 10.41
CA GLU A 59 0.51 2.41 11.52
C GLU A 59 0.87 3.87 11.19
N LEU A 60 0.83 4.28 9.91
CA LEU A 60 0.98 5.69 9.53
C LEU A 60 -0.05 6.58 10.26
N PRO A 61 0.24 7.86 10.51
CA PRO A 61 -0.68 8.77 11.20
C PRO A 61 -2.02 8.91 10.46
N THR A 62 -3.08 9.16 11.22
CA THR A 62 -4.43 9.36 10.67
C THR A 62 -4.54 10.77 10.09
N LYS A 63 -4.35 10.89 8.78
CA LYS A 63 -4.54 12.11 7.99
C LYS A 63 -5.50 11.81 6.83
N SER A 64 -6.32 12.78 6.45
CA SER A 64 -7.25 12.63 5.32
C SER A 64 -6.53 12.24 4.03
N THR A 65 -5.35 12.81 3.79
CA THR A 65 -4.51 12.52 2.62
C THR A 65 -3.93 11.10 2.60
N LEU A 66 -3.85 10.44 3.77
CA LEU A 66 -3.34 9.07 3.89
C LEU A 66 -4.44 8.00 3.89
N MET A 67 -5.70 8.41 4.01
CA MET A 67 -6.82 7.50 4.20
C MET A 67 -7.00 6.54 3.03
N LEU A 68 -6.75 7.01 1.80
CA LEU A 68 -6.85 6.17 0.61
C LEU A 68 -5.78 5.06 0.57
N TYR A 69 -4.55 5.35 1.00
CA TYR A 69 -3.50 4.35 1.09
C TYR A 69 -3.81 3.28 2.15
N LYS A 70 -4.40 3.69 3.28
CA LYS A 70 -4.88 2.75 4.31
C LYS A 70 -6.01 1.84 3.78
N VAL A 71 -6.94 2.40 2.99
CA VAL A 71 -7.98 1.61 2.31
C VAL A 71 -7.36 0.58 1.34
N LEU A 72 -6.35 0.99 0.57
CA LEU A 72 -5.62 0.08 -0.33
C LEU A 72 -4.88 -1.03 0.44
N ALA A 73 -4.29 -0.71 1.60
CA ALA A 73 -3.66 -1.72 2.46
C ALA A 73 -4.67 -2.74 3.00
N ILE A 74 -5.89 -2.30 3.35
CA ILE A 74 -6.98 -3.21 3.75
C ILE A 74 -7.40 -4.07 2.56
N TYR A 75 -7.55 -3.49 1.37
CA TYR A 75 -7.88 -4.23 0.14
C TYR A 75 -6.90 -5.37 -0.12
N TYR A 76 -5.58 -5.10 -0.10
CA TYR A 76 -4.57 -6.15 -0.29
C TYR A 76 -4.57 -7.18 0.85
N SER A 77 -4.81 -6.75 2.10
CA SER A 77 -4.97 -7.68 3.23
C SER A 77 -6.12 -8.66 2.96
N ASP A 78 -7.27 -8.15 2.54
CA ASP A 78 -8.45 -8.96 2.26
C ASP A 78 -8.25 -9.87 1.05
N LEU A 79 -7.51 -9.43 0.02
CA LEU A 79 -7.15 -10.27 -1.11
C LEU A 79 -6.26 -11.45 -0.69
N ILE A 80 -5.30 -11.22 0.20
CA ILE A 80 -4.39 -12.25 0.71
C ILE A 80 -5.14 -13.24 1.60
N ASP A 81 -5.97 -12.72 2.51
CA ASP A 81 -6.73 -13.51 3.47
C ASP A 81 -8.01 -14.13 2.87
N LYS A 82 -8.29 -13.86 1.57
CA LYS A 82 -9.48 -14.30 0.83
C LYS A 82 -10.80 -13.85 1.46
N ASN A 83 -10.81 -12.66 2.06
CA ASN A 83 -11.99 -12.05 2.65
C ASN A 83 -12.89 -11.41 1.59
N SER A 84 -14.20 -11.48 1.80
CA SER A 84 -15.23 -10.97 0.87
C SER A 84 -15.34 -9.44 0.79
N HIS A 85 -14.70 -8.73 1.72
CA HIS A 85 -14.68 -7.26 1.78
C HIS A 85 -13.90 -6.62 0.63
N SER A 86 -12.92 -7.33 0.06
CA SER A 86 -12.12 -6.87 -1.08
C SER A 86 -12.99 -6.40 -2.26
N ASN A 87 -14.12 -7.07 -2.52
CA ASN A 87 -15.07 -6.69 -3.57
C ASN A 87 -15.75 -5.34 -3.29
N LYS A 88 -16.13 -5.07 -2.04
CA LYS A 88 -16.72 -3.77 -1.65
C LYS A 88 -15.70 -2.65 -1.85
N ILE A 89 -14.45 -2.87 -1.46
CA ILE A 89 -13.38 -1.88 -1.62
C ILE A 89 -13.07 -1.65 -3.09
N ALA A 90 -13.02 -2.71 -3.92
CA ALA A 90 -12.83 -2.57 -5.36
C ALA A 90 -13.96 -1.75 -6.02
N CYS A 91 -15.21 -1.93 -5.60
CA CYS A 91 -16.33 -1.12 -6.07
C CYS A 91 -16.18 0.35 -5.67
N LEU A 92 -15.78 0.64 -4.43
CA LEU A 92 -15.52 2.01 -3.97
C LEU A 92 -14.38 2.67 -4.76
N LEU A 93 -13.28 1.97 -5.00
CA LEU A 93 -12.15 2.51 -5.78
C LEU A 93 -12.54 2.82 -7.24
N LYS A 94 -13.44 2.01 -7.83
CA LYS A 94 -14.00 2.27 -9.16
C LYS A 94 -14.89 3.51 -9.19
N SER A 95 -15.72 3.74 -8.15
CA SER A 95 -16.66 4.87 -8.13
C SER A 95 -15.95 6.23 -8.05
N ILE A 96 -14.80 6.29 -7.38
CA ILE A 96 -13.97 7.49 -7.31
C ILE A 96 -13.01 7.67 -8.51
N LYS A 97 -13.23 6.92 -9.62
CA LYS A 97 -12.37 6.89 -10.82
C LYS A 97 -10.88 6.62 -10.52
N TYR A 98 -10.60 5.92 -9.42
CA TYR A 98 -9.24 5.54 -9.03
C TYR A 98 -8.81 4.27 -9.78
N SER A 99 -8.99 4.25 -11.11
CA SER A 99 -8.78 3.11 -12.01
C SER A 99 -7.31 2.71 -12.15
N LYS A 100 -6.38 3.47 -11.56
CA LYS A 100 -4.94 3.20 -11.63
C LYS A 100 -4.54 1.90 -10.90
N PHE A 101 -5.34 1.44 -9.92
CA PHE A 101 -5.08 0.21 -9.16
C PHE A 101 -5.94 -0.99 -9.59
N SER A 102 -6.90 -0.82 -10.50
CA SER A 102 -7.81 -1.89 -10.94
C SER A 102 -7.26 -2.75 -12.10
N ARG A 103 -5.93 -2.77 -12.32
CA ARG A 103 -5.29 -3.56 -13.38
C ARG A 103 -4.86 -4.97 -12.95
N VAL A 104 -5.32 -5.47 -11.81
CA VAL A 104 -5.17 -6.88 -11.42
C VAL A 104 -6.47 -7.60 -11.77
N ASN A 105 -6.64 -7.95 -13.05
CA ASN A 105 -7.51 -9.01 -13.58
C ASN A 105 -7.57 -8.87 -15.10
N LYS A 106 -6.55 -9.39 -15.78
CA LYS A 106 -6.65 -10.02 -17.09
C LYS A 106 -5.72 -11.20 -17.13
#